data_AF-A0A1C4C2F7-F1
#
_entry.id   AF-A0A1C4C2F7-F1
#
_cell.length_a   1.000
_cell.length_b   1.000
_cell.length_c   1.000
_cell.angle_alpha   90.00
_cell.angle_beta   90.00
_cell.angle_gamma   90.00
#
_symmetry.space_group_name_H-M   'P 1'
#
loop_
_entity.id
_entity.type
_entity.pdbx_description
1 polymer ?
#
loop_
_entity_poly.entity_id
_entity_poly.type
_entity_poly.pdbx_seq_one_letter_code
_entity_poly.pdbx_strand_id
1 'polypeptide(L)'
;MDKQADSQVENEWKLADIEYNGYSNNDIIKFLSQLQNQTHDYLEAKKMLISAIRLVKKKGLTTNKKMTGGYVKDYVDTWIANGLTSVDEMVKFENNRNERSTDNQRESNVLIPTSDQIQKQNEKLAKQLGYNTVEEMGKASWNLLVELRNTRPERMANKAKTGLTATGHQVLKRF
;
A
#
# COMPACT_ATOMS: atom_id res chain seq x y z
N MET A 1 35.00 -9.36 -27.31
CA MET A 1 33.87 -10.29 -27.44
C MET A 1 32.73 -9.70 -26.65
N ASP A 2 31.75 -9.11 -27.33
CA ASP A 2 30.51 -8.71 -26.69
C ASP A 2 29.83 -9.98 -26.21
N LYS A 3 29.78 -10.18 -24.89
CA LYS A 3 29.01 -11.28 -24.31
C LYS A 3 27.55 -10.98 -24.64
N GLN A 4 26.93 -11.83 -25.43
CA GLN A 4 25.51 -11.71 -25.72
C GLN A 4 24.73 -12.19 -24.49
N ALA A 5 23.66 -11.46 -24.14
CA ALA A 5 22.76 -11.88 -23.08
C ALA A 5 22.06 -13.19 -23.45
N ASP A 6 21.60 -13.95 -22.44
CA ASP A 6 20.78 -15.14 -22.68
C ASP A 6 19.50 -14.75 -23.42
N SER A 7 19.33 -15.29 -24.62
CA SER A 7 18.24 -14.91 -25.54
C SER A 7 16.85 -15.11 -24.95
N GLN A 8 16.68 -16.06 -24.04
CA GLN A 8 15.40 -16.28 -23.37
C GLN A 8 15.11 -15.18 -22.35
N VAL A 9 16.13 -14.76 -21.59
CA VAL A 9 15.99 -13.69 -20.59
C VAL A 9 15.75 -12.35 -21.29
N GLU A 10 16.44 -12.09 -22.40
CA GLU A 10 16.23 -10.90 -23.22
C GLU A 10 14.80 -10.83 -23.78
N ASN A 11 14.26 -11.97 -24.25
CA ASN A 11 12.88 -12.05 -24.72
C ASN A 11 11.88 -11.80 -23.59
N GLU A 12 12.06 -12.39 -22.41
CA GLU A 12 11.21 -12.15 -21.24
C GLU A 12 11.27 -10.68 -20.80
N TRP A 13 12.44 -10.05 -20.85
CA TRP A 13 12.61 -8.62 -20.55
C TRP A 13 11.78 -7.74 -21.48
N LYS A 14 11.84 -7.99 -22.79
CA LYS A 14 11.04 -7.29 -23.81
C LYS A 14 9.54 -7.55 -23.64
N LEU A 15 9.14 -8.80 -23.39
CA LEU A 15 7.74 -9.18 -23.14
C LEU A 15 7.17 -8.61 -21.84
N ALA A 16 8.02 -8.22 -20.90
CA ALA A 16 7.65 -7.54 -19.68
C ALA A 16 7.45 -6.03 -19.85
N ASP A 17 7.67 -5.49 -21.05
CA ASP A 17 7.61 -4.05 -21.35
C ASP A 17 8.52 -3.23 -20.43
N ILE A 18 9.66 -3.82 -20.05
CA ILE A 18 10.70 -3.14 -19.29
C ILE A 18 11.57 -2.37 -20.28
N GLU A 19 11.87 -1.11 -19.97
CA GLU A 19 12.68 -0.25 -20.82
C GLU A 19 13.98 -0.94 -21.26
N TYR A 20 14.17 -1.00 -22.57
CA TYR A 20 15.34 -1.61 -23.20
C TYR A 20 16.21 -0.52 -23.82
N ASN A 21 17.41 -0.35 -23.28
CA ASN A 21 18.38 0.67 -23.69
C ASN A 21 19.77 0.04 -23.90
N GLY A 22 20.77 0.87 -24.23
CA GLY A 22 22.15 0.39 -24.49
C GLY A 22 22.83 -0.32 -23.31
N TYR A 23 22.29 -0.25 -22.10
CA TYR A 23 22.81 -0.91 -20.90
C TYR A 23 22.05 -2.21 -20.56
N SER A 24 20.87 -2.45 -21.10
CA SER A 24 20.00 -3.57 -20.71
C SER A 24 20.66 -4.94 -20.89
N ASN A 25 21.44 -5.13 -21.96
CA ASN A 25 22.19 -6.37 -22.15
C ASN A 25 23.25 -6.59 -21.06
N ASN A 26 23.99 -5.54 -20.71
CA ASN A 26 24.98 -5.61 -19.64
C ASN A 26 24.33 -5.84 -18.28
N ASP A 27 23.16 -5.24 -18.04
CA ASP A 27 22.38 -5.46 -16.82
C ASP A 27 21.92 -6.91 -16.70
N ILE A 28 21.36 -7.49 -17.76
CA ILE A 28 20.95 -8.91 -17.79
C ILE A 28 22.13 -9.82 -17.46
N ILE A 29 23.28 -9.62 -18.11
CA ILE A 29 24.49 -10.42 -17.89
C ILE A 29 24.98 -10.27 -16.45
N LYS A 30 24.97 -9.04 -15.93
CA LYS A 30 25.39 -8.74 -14.56
C LYS A 30 24.49 -9.43 -13.55
N PHE A 31 23.17 -9.32 -13.69
CA PHE A 31 22.23 -9.95 -12.77
C PHE A 31 22.31 -11.48 -12.80
N LEU A 32 22.44 -12.06 -14.00
CA LEU A 32 22.70 -13.50 -14.16
C LEU A 32 23.97 -13.93 -13.46
N SER A 33 25.07 -13.20 -13.64
CA SER A 33 26.35 -13.53 -12.99
C SER A 33 26.27 -13.40 -11.46
N GLN A 34 25.58 -12.40 -10.93
CA GLN A 34 25.39 -12.22 -9.50
C GLN A 34 24.57 -13.37 -8.89
N LEU A 35 23.45 -13.73 -9.54
CA LEU A 35 22.63 -14.85 -9.10
C LEU A 35 23.38 -16.18 -9.25
N GLN A 36 24.13 -16.39 -10.33
CA GLN A 36 24.92 -17.61 -10.53
C GLN A 36 25.99 -17.79 -9.45
N ASN A 37 26.62 -16.71 -9.01
CA ASN A 37 27.57 -16.76 -7.89
C ASN A 37 26.88 -17.15 -6.57
N GLN A 38 25.61 -16.81 -6.40
CA GLN A 38 24.83 -17.15 -5.21
C GLN A 38 24.31 -18.59 -5.26
N THR A 39 23.66 -18.99 -6.37
CA THR A 39 23.05 -20.31 -6.54
C THR A 39 24.07 -21.41 -6.84
N HIS A 40 25.25 -21.05 -7.36
CA HIS A 40 26.24 -21.95 -7.94
C HIS A 40 25.69 -22.81 -9.11
N ASP A 41 24.53 -22.41 -9.67
CA ASP A 41 23.86 -23.07 -10.79
C ASP A 41 23.28 -22.02 -11.75
N TYR A 42 23.76 -22.05 -12.99
CA TYR A 42 23.29 -21.15 -14.06
C TYR A 42 21.80 -21.34 -14.36
N LEU A 43 21.30 -22.58 -14.38
CA LEU A 43 19.91 -22.86 -14.70
C LEU A 43 19.00 -22.27 -13.63
N GLU A 44 19.39 -22.40 -12.37
CA GLU A 44 18.64 -21.86 -11.25
C GLU A 44 18.69 -20.33 -11.20
N ALA A 45 19.88 -19.74 -11.43
CA ALA A 45 20.06 -18.30 -11.54
C ALA A 45 19.20 -17.70 -12.68
N LYS A 46 19.13 -18.38 -13.82
CA LYS A 46 18.29 -17.99 -14.96
C LYS A 46 16.81 -18.00 -14.60
N LYS A 47 16.31 -19.05 -13.95
CA LYS A 47 14.90 -19.11 -13.51
C LYS A 47 14.58 -18.02 -12.49
N MET A 48 15.48 -17.75 -11.55
CA MET A 48 15.31 -16.65 -10.59
C MET A 48 15.22 -15.31 -11.31
N LEU A 49 16.11 -15.02 -12.26
CA LEU A 49 16.07 -13.75 -13.01
C LEU A 49 14.78 -13.60 -13.83
N ILE A 50 14.31 -14.66 -14.51
CA ILE A 50 13.03 -14.63 -15.21
C ILE A 50 11.88 -14.35 -14.22
N SER A 51 11.95 -14.92 -13.02
CA SER A 51 10.95 -14.67 -11.98
C SER A 51 10.96 -13.20 -11.52
N ALA A 52 12.13 -12.57 -11.39
CA ALA A 52 12.24 -11.14 -11.09
C ALA A 52 11.57 -10.29 -12.17
N ILE A 53 11.85 -10.57 -13.45
CA ILE A 53 11.24 -9.88 -14.59
C ILE A 53 9.71 -9.98 -14.56
N ARG A 54 9.18 -11.17 -14.26
CA ARG A 54 7.73 -11.40 -14.14
C ARG A 54 7.10 -10.65 -12.97
N LEU A 55 7.78 -10.58 -11.82
CA LEU A 55 7.33 -9.79 -10.68
C LEU A 55 7.32 -8.29 -10.99
N VAL A 56 8.33 -7.80 -11.69
CA VAL A 56 8.39 -6.41 -12.17
C VAL A 56 7.25 -6.11 -13.15
N LYS A 57 6.97 -7.00 -14.11
CA LYS A 57 5.81 -6.88 -15.01
C LYS A 57 4.50 -6.76 -14.22
N LYS A 58 4.28 -7.66 -13.25
CA LYS A 58 3.10 -7.63 -12.38
C LYS A 58 2.97 -6.31 -11.62
N LYS A 59 4.09 -5.77 -11.11
CA LYS A 59 4.13 -4.47 -10.42
C LYS A 59 3.87 -3.29 -11.37
N GLY A 60 4.35 -3.36 -12.62
CA GLY A 60 4.03 -2.42 -13.69
C GLY A 60 2.53 -2.32 -13.94
N LEU A 61 1.89 -3.48 -14.10
CA LEU A 61 0.44 -3.57 -14.32
C LEU A 61 -0.37 -3.01 -13.15
N THR A 62 0.04 -3.24 -11.91
CA THR A 62 -0.69 -2.72 -10.73
C THR A 62 -0.48 -1.24 -10.48
N THR A 63 0.69 -0.69 -10.81
CA THR A 63 1.05 0.71 -10.51
C THR A 63 0.85 1.65 -11.70
N ASN A 64 0.55 1.13 -12.88
CA ASN A 64 0.45 1.88 -14.15
C ASN A 64 1.69 2.76 -14.42
N LYS A 65 2.88 2.23 -14.09
CA LYS A 65 4.17 2.91 -14.28
C LYS A 65 5.02 2.14 -15.29
N LYS A 66 5.81 2.88 -16.08
CA LYS A 66 6.85 2.29 -16.93
C LYS A 66 7.90 1.62 -16.05
N MET A 67 8.15 0.35 -16.29
CA MET A 67 9.14 -0.43 -15.55
C MET A 67 10.52 -0.29 -16.19
N THR A 68 11.56 -0.28 -15.35
CA THR A 68 12.97 -0.11 -15.74
C THR A 68 13.81 -1.25 -15.16
N GLY A 69 15.01 -1.46 -15.71
CA GLY A 69 15.96 -2.46 -15.18
C GLY A 69 16.29 -2.30 -13.69
N GLY A 70 16.20 -1.07 -13.15
CA GLY A 70 16.32 -0.81 -11.72
C GLY A 70 15.36 -1.62 -10.84
N TYR A 71 14.11 -1.84 -11.28
CA TYR A 71 13.17 -2.66 -10.49
C TYR A 71 13.55 -4.14 -10.49
N VAL A 72 14.15 -4.63 -11.58
CA VAL A 72 14.67 -6.01 -11.64
C VAL A 72 15.86 -6.14 -10.71
N LYS A 73 16.76 -5.16 -10.72
CA LYS A 73 17.91 -5.07 -9.80
C LYS A 73 17.46 -5.12 -8.34
N ASP A 74 16.41 -4.39 -7.96
CA ASP A 74 15.91 -4.37 -6.58
C ASP A 74 15.50 -5.77 -6.09
N TYR A 75 14.83 -6.57 -6.93
CA TYR A 75 14.50 -7.96 -6.59
C TYR A 75 15.76 -8.82 -6.46
N VAL A 76 16.67 -8.74 -7.43
CA VAL A 76 17.93 -9.50 -7.45
C VAL A 76 18.76 -9.21 -6.20
N ASP A 77 19.01 -7.93 -5.90
CA ASP A 77 19.78 -7.52 -4.73
C ASP A 77 19.09 -7.95 -3.43
N THR A 78 17.76 -7.88 -3.36
CA THR A 78 17.01 -8.35 -2.18
C THR A 78 17.24 -9.84 -1.95
N TRP A 79 17.15 -10.67 -3.00
CA TRP A 79 17.31 -12.12 -2.86
C TRP A 79 18.74 -12.52 -2.51
N ILE A 80 19.73 -11.84 -3.10
CA ILE A 80 21.14 -12.05 -2.75
C ILE A 80 21.39 -11.66 -1.29
N ALA A 81 20.87 -10.51 -0.84
CA ALA A 81 21.04 -10.06 0.55
C ALA A 81 20.41 -11.00 1.58
N ASN A 82 19.36 -11.74 1.18
CA ASN A 82 18.71 -12.76 2.02
C ASN A 82 19.31 -14.16 1.81
N GLY A 83 20.37 -14.29 1.01
CA GLY A 83 21.09 -15.54 0.81
C GLY A 83 20.31 -16.60 0.04
N LEU A 84 19.31 -16.22 -0.77
CA LEU A 84 18.43 -17.17 -1.46
C LEU A 84 19.20 -17.86 -2.59
N THR A 85 19.21 -19.18 -2.60
CA THR A 85 20.00 -20.01 -3.53
C THR A 85 19.15 -20.81 -4.52
N SER A 86 17.82 -20.82 -4.35
CA SER A 86 16.90 -21.51 -5.24
C SER A 86 15.61 -20.71 -5.50
N VAL A 87 14.91 -21.09 -6.57
CA VAL A 87 13.59 -20.56 -6.90
C VAL A 87 12.57 -20.89 -5.82
N ASP A 88 12.65 -22.07 -5.20
CA ASP A 88 11.73 -22.46 -4.13
C ASP A 88 11.89 -21.59 -2.89
N GLU A 89 13.13 -21.28 -2.50
CA GLU A 89 13.44 -20.35 -1.42
C GLU A 89 12.95 -18.93 -1.75
N MET A 90 13.19 -18.48 -2.98
CA MET A 90 12.71 -17.20 -3.50
C MET A 90 11.19 -17.08 -3.48
N VAL A 91 10.45 -18.11 -3.92
CA VAL A 91 8.98 -18.12 -3.90
C VAL A 91 8.46 -18.04 -2.47
N LYS A 92 9.01 -18.83 -1.55
CA LYS A 92 8.64 -18.76 -0.12
C LYS A 92 8.92 -17.38 0.46
N PHE A 93 10.08 -16.81 0.15
CA PHE A 93 10.46 -15.48 0.60
C PHE A 93 9.50 -14.40 0.09
N GLU A 94 9.18 -14.38 -1.21
CA GLU A 94 8.28 -13.39 -1.80
C GLU A 94 6.83 -13.55 -1.32
N ASN A 95 6.36 -14.78 -1.08
CA ASN A 95 5.05 -15.01 -0.45
C ASN A 95 5.00 -14.41 0.96
N ASN A 96 6.01 -14.69 1.80
CA ASN A 96 6.11 -14.11 3.15
C ASN A 96 6.30 -12.59 3.12
N ARG A 97 7.01 -12.05 2.12
CA ARG A 97 7.22 -10.61 1.93
C ARG A 97 5.91 -9.91 1.60
N ASN A 98 5.08 -10.51 0.75
CA ASN A 98 3.75 -9.99 0.43
C ASN A 98 2.81 -10.07 1.65
N GLU A 99 2.86 -11.15 2.43
CA GLU A 99 2.09 -11.28 3.68
C GLU A 99 2.48 -10.19 4.70
N ARG A 100 3.79 -9.94 4.89
CA ARG A 100 4.27 -8.83 5.74
C ARG A 100 3.87 -7.45 5.23
N SER A 101 3.79 -7.26 3.91
CA SER A 101 3.29 -6.01 3.33
C SER A 101 1.79 -5.80 3.58
N THR A 102 1.02 -6.89 3.71
CA THR A 102 -0.39 -6.84 4.13
C THR A 102 -0.57 -6.72 5.64
N ASP A 103 0.47 -7.00 6.43
CA ASP A 103 0.43 -6.95 7.90
C ASP A 103 0.65 -5.54 8.47
N ASN A 104 1.26 -4.63 7.70
CA ASN A 104 1.55 -3.26 8.17
C ASN A 104 0.46 -2.22 7.89
N GLN A 105 -0.70 -2.62 7.34
CA GLN A 105 -1.88 -1.75 7.20
C GLN A 105 -3.22 -2.50 7.30
N ARG A 106 -3.25 -3.65 7.99
CA ARG A 106 -4.51 -4.08 8.60
C ARG A 106 -4.51 -3.52 10.00
N GLU A 107 -5.11 -2.35 10.18
CA GLU A 107 -5.91 -2.16 11.39
C GLU A 107 -6.66 -3.47 11.56
N SER A 108 -6.43 -4.17 12.68
CA SER A 108 -7.02 -5.46 13.02
C SER A 108 -8.37 -5.57 12.33
N ASN A 109 -8.59 -6.55 11.44
CA ASN A 109 -9.89 -6.75 10.77
C ASN A 109 -10.97 -6.52 11.83
N VAL A 110 -11.56 -5.31 11.82
CA VAL A 110 -12.66 -5.00 12.74
C VAL A 110 -13.73 -5.88 12.16
N LEU A 111 -14.01 -7.00 12.83
CA LEU A 111 -15.09 -7.88 12.48
C LEU A 111 -16.29 -6.97 12.28
N ILE A 112 -16.72 -6.81 11.03
CA ILE A 112 -17.85 -5.94 10.70
C ILE A 112 -18.99 -6.51 11.56
N PRO A 113 -19.47 -5.73 12.54
CA PRO A 113 -20.45 -6.27 13.47
C PRO A 113 -21.67 -6.70 12.67
N THR A 114 -22.20 -7.88 12.96
CA THR A 114 -23.41 -8.37 12.30
C THR A 114 -24.58 -7.43 12.63
N SER A 115 -25.63 -7.43 11.80
CA SER A 115 -26.82 -6.60 12.01
C SER A 115 -27.37 -6.74 13.45
N ASP A 116 -27.37 -7.97 13.99
CA ASP A 116 -27.83 -8.26 15.35
C ASP A 116 -26.91 -7.67 16.42
N GLN A 117 -25.60 -7.65 16.18
CA GLN A 117 -24.62 -7.04 17.10
C GLN A 117 -24.77 -5.53 17.12
N ILE A 118 -24.98 -4.90 15.97
CA ILE A 118 -25.25 -3.46 15.85
C ILE A 118 -26.55 -3.11 16.58
N GLN A 119 -27.61 -3.89 16.37
CA GLN A 119 -28.90 -3.65 17.01
C GLN A 119 -28.79 -3.73 18.54
N LYS A 120 -28.15 -4.78 19.08
CA LYS A 120 -27.93 -4.92 20.52
C LYS A 120 -27.09 -3.78 21.11
N GLN A 121 -26.08 -3.32 20.37
CA GLN A 121 -25.26 -2.17 20.79
C GLN A 121 -26.09 -0.88 20.84
N ASN A 122 -26.92 -0.65 19.82
CA ASN A 122 -27.79 0.53 19.77
C ASN A 122 -28.85 0.52 20.87
N GLU A 123 -29.46 -0.63 21.17
CA GLU A 123 -30.41 -0.78 22.27
C GLU A 123 -29.75 -0.53 23.64
N LYS A 124 -28.52 -1.03 23.83
CA LYS A 124 -27.74 -0.77 25.05
C LYS A 124 -27.42 0.72 25.19
N LEU A 125 -26.99 1.36 24.10
CA LEU A 125 -26.67 2.78 24.08
C LEU A 125 -27.91 3.65 24.37
N ALA A 126 -29.05 3.33 23.75
CA ALA A 126 -30.31 4.04 24.00
C ALA A 126 -30.67 4.02 25.49
N LYS A 127 -30.60 2.85 26.14
CA LYS A 127 -30.84 2.72 27.59
C LYS A 127 -29.82 3.50 28.44
N GLN A 128 -28.54 3.47 28.08
CA GLN A 128 -27.49 4.22 28.78
C GLN A 128 -27.71 5.74 28.71
N LEU A 129 -28.24 6.22 27.60
CA LEU A 129 -28.59 7.63 27.38
C LEU A 129 -29.98 8.00 27.92
N GLY A 130 -30.70 7.04 28.53
CA GLY A 130 -32.01 7.27 29.15
C GLY A 130 -33.21 7.24 28.19
N TYR A 131 -33.04 6.73 26.97
CA TYR A 131 -34.12 6.55 26.00
C TYR A 131 -34.76 5.17 26.13
N ASN A 132 -36.07 5.07 25.86
CA ASN A 132 -36.79 3.80 25.93
C ASN A 132 -36.56 2.94 24.68
N THR A 133 -36.34 3.58 23.52
CA THR A 133 -36.10 2.91 22.24
C THR A 133 -34.97 3.56 21.44
N VAL A 134 -34.39 2.80 20.51
CA VAL A 134 -33.37 3.30 19.55
C VAL A 134 -33.96 4.36 18.62
N GLU A 135 -35.25 4.25 18.29
CA GLU A 135 -35.95 5.21 17.43
C GLU A 135 -36.13 6.56 18.12
N GLU A 136 -36.47 6.58 19.42
CA GLU A 136 -36.53 7.80 20.22
C GLU A 136 -35.15 8.48 20.28
N MET A 137 -34.10 7.70 20.55
CA MET A 137 -32.72 8.19 20.52
C MET A 137 -32.36 8.79 19.15
N GLY A 138 -32.74 8.11 18.06
CA GLY A 138 -32.52 8.57 16.68
C GLY A 138 -33.24 9.89 16.38
N LYS A 139 -34.53 10.00 16.74
CA LYS A 139 -35.32 11.23 16.57
C LYS A 139 -34.76 12.39 17.40
N ALA A 140 -34.40 12.14 18.66
CA ALA A 140 -33.81 13.16 19.53
C ALA A 140 -32.47 13.66 18.98
N SER A 141 -31.61 12.74 18.52
CA SER A 141 -30.32 13.08 17.91
C SER A 141 -30.48 13.90 16.63
N TRP A 142 -31.45 13.52 15.79
CA TRP A 142 -31.77 14.26 14.56
C TRP A 142 -32.25 15.68 14.86
N ASN A 143 -33.19 15.83 15.82
CA ASN A 143 -33.70 17.13 16.22
C ASN A 143 -32.58 18.04 16.76
N LEU A 144 -31.68 17.48 17.58
CA LEU A 144 -30.51 18.19 18.06
C LEU A 144 -29.61 18.65 16.90
N LEU A 145 -29.32 17.78 15.93
CA LEU A 145 -28.52 18.17 14.76
C LEU A 145 -29.17 19.29 13.93
N VAL A 146 -30.49 19.23 13.76
CA VAL A 146 -31.26 20.28 13.08
C VAL A 146 -31.19 21.59 13.86
N GLU A 147 -31.38 21.55 15.18
CA GLU A 147 -31.25 22.72 16.05
C GLU A 147 -29.84 23.31 16.00
N LEU A 148 -28.80 22.47 16.08
CA LEU A 148 -27.41 22.89 15.97
C LEU A 148 -27.13 23.55 14.62
N ARG A 149 -27.73 23.05 13.53
CA ARG A 149 -27.60 23.64 12.19
C ARG A 149 -28.32 24.98 12.11
N ASN A 150 -29.53 25.08 12.63
CA ASN A 150 -30.37 26.29 12.58
C ASN A 150 -29.79 27.41 13.45
N THR A 151 -29.29 27.08 14.63
CA THR A 151 -28.66 28.03 15.58
C THR A 151 -27.18 28.29 15.27
N ARG A 152 -26.62 27.68 14.21
CA ARG A 152 -25.22 27.88 13.83
C ARG A 152 -24.87 29.37 13.64
N PRO A 153 -25.66 30.20 12.93
CA PRO A 153 -25.34 31.61 12.75
C PRO A 153 -25.28 32.37 14.08
N GLU A 154 -26.23 32.13 14.98
CA GLU A 154 -26.30 32.76 16.31
C GLU A 154 -25.14 32.32 17.21
N ARG A 155 -24.80 31.03 17.21
CA ARG A 155 -23.66 30.48 17.97
C ARG A 155 -22.31 30.93 17.42
N MET A 156 -22.23 31.23 16.13
CA MET A 156 -21.03 31.81 15.52
C MET A 156 -20.95 33.32 15.75
N ALA A 157 -22.09 34.02 15.86
CA ALA A 157 -22.16 35.45 16.18
C ALA A 157 -21.79 35.73 17.65
N ASN A 158 -22.19 34.85 18.57
CA ASN A 158 -21.88 34.95 20.01
C ASN A 158 -20.52 34.36 20.39
N LYS A 159 -19.71 33.88 19.44
CA LYS A 159 -18.30 33.58 19.73
C LYS A 159 -17.60 34.90 20.02
N ALA A 160 -17.01 35.02 21.21
CA ALA A 160 -16.04 36.07 21.47
C ALA A 160 -15.06 36.09 20.30
N LYS A 161 -14.82 37.27 19.72
CA LYS A 161 -13.73 37.49 18.77
C LYS A 161 -12.42 37.35 19.55
N THR A 162 -12.10 36.13 19.97
CA THR A 162 -10.71 35.74 20.15
C THR A 162 -10.10 36.09 18.80
N GLY A 163 -9.18 37.04 18.77
CA GLY A 163 -8.63 37.58 17.54
C GLY A 163 -7.78 36.54 16.80
N LEU A 164 -8.23 35.29 16.72
CA LEU A 164 -7.59 34.13 16.13
C LEU A 164 -8.27 33.89 14.77
N THR A 165 -7.47 33.69 13.73
CA THR A 165 -7.93 33.25 12.42
C THR A 165 -8.55 31.86 12.52
N ALA A 166 -9.23 31.41 11.45
CA ALA A 166 -9.74 30.03 11.35
C ALA A 166 -8.66 28.94 11.52
N THR A 167 -7.38 29.30 11.43
CA THR A 167 -6.21 28.44 11.66
C THR A 167 -5.54 28.66 13.02
N GLY A 168 -6.14 29.43 13.93
CA GLY A 168 -5.62 29.65 15.28
C GLY A 168 -4.52 30.71 15.41
N HIS A 169 -4.32 31.59 14.42
CA HIS A 169 -3.28 32.63 14.47
C HIS A 169 -3.85 33.99 14.88
N GLN A 170 -3.15 34.76 15.71
CA GLN A 170 -3.63 36.08 16.12
C GLN A 170 -3.63 37.07 14.94
N VAL A 171 -4.78 37.71 14.67
CA VAL A 171 -4.94 38.78 13.68
C VAL A 171 -4.20 40.00 14.21
N LEU A 172 -2.97 40.21 13.74
CA LEU A 172 -2.20 41.42 13.96
C LEU A 172 -2.92 42.62 13.34
N LYS A 173 -3.72 43.34 14.13
CA LYS A 173 -4.20 44.68 13.77
C LYS A 173 -3.01 45.65 13.83
N ARG A 174 -2.49 46.05 12.68
CA ARG A 174 -1.67 47.27 12.56
C ARG A 174 -2.64 48.43 12.30
N PHE A 175 -2.74 49.35 13.26
CA PHE A 175 -3.31 50.69 13.06
C PHE A 175 -2.25 51.58 12.43
#